data_AF-A0A2M7X795-F1
#
_entry.id   AF-A0A2M7X795-F1
#
_cell.length_a   1.000
_cell.length_b   1.000
_cell.length_c   1.000
_cell.angle_alpha   90.00
_cell.angle_beta   90.00
_cell.angle_gamma   90.00
#
_symmetry.space_group_name_H-M   'P 1'
#
loop_
_entity.id
_entity.type
_entity.pdbx_description
1 polymer ?
#
loop_
_entity_poly.entity_id
_entity_poly.type
_entity_poly.pdbx_seq_one_letter_code
_entity_poly.pdbx_strand_id
1 'polypeptide(L)'
;VLRVDSPGGSVFPSEQIRREVALIKAAGLPVVVSMGDLAASGGYWISMDADEIIADPSTITGSIGIFGLFFNIPAAMGKLGLHSDGVGTTWLAGAFDPTRALDPRVGE
;
A
#
# COMPACT_ATOMS: atom_id res chain seq x y z
N VAL A 1 -16.11 -11.01 14.65
CA VAL A 1 -16.53 -10.00 13.67
C VAL A 1 -15.41 -8.99 13.49
N LEU A 2 -14.99 -8.71 12.27
CA LEU A 2 -14.02 -7.67 11.92
C LEU A 2 -14.77 -6.48 11.30
N ARG A 3 -14.78 -5.33 11.99
CA ARG A 3 -15.37 -4.09 11.47
C ARG A 3 -14.30 -3.37 10.64
N VAL A 4 -14.60 -3.06 9.38
CA VAL A 4 -13.66 -2.41 8.45
C VAL A 4 -14.23 -1.10 7.96
N ASP A 5 -13.54 0.00 8.25
CA ASP A 5 -13.80 1.33 7.70
C ASP A 5 -12.46 1.97 7.31
N SER A 6 -11.97 1.65 6.11
CA SER A 6 -10.60 1.95 5.66
C SER A 6 -10.49 2.15 4.13
N PRO A 7 -9.76 3.19 3.67
CA PRO A 7 -9.41 3.37 2.26
C PRO A 7 -8.33 2.39 1.76
N GLY A 8 -7.73 1.58 2.65
CA GLY A 8 -6.54 0.79 2.38
C GLY A 8 -5.27 1.42 2.92
N GLY A 9 -4.13 1.10 2.31
CA GLY A 9 -2.83 1.58 2.78
C GLY A 9 -1.67 0.67 2.38
N SER A 10 -0.75 0.45 3.31
CA SER A 10 0.46 -0.33 3.05
C SER A 10 0.17 -1.82 2.88
N VAL A 11 0.82 -2.42 1.87
CA VAL A 11 0.71 -3.84 1.54
C VAL A 11 1.14 -4.73 2.72
N PHE A 12 2.23 -4.38 3.40
CA PHE A 12 2.82 -5.25 4.42
C PHE A 12 1.95 -5.38 5.68
N PRO A 13 1.40 -4.29 6.28
CA PRO A 13 0.40 -4.39 7.33
C PRO A 13 -0.90 -5.07 6.87
N SER A 14 -1.40 -4.78 5.67
CA SER A 14 -2.59 -5.46 5.14
C SER A 14 -2.40 -6.97 5.07
N GLU A 15 -1.24 -7.44 4.62
CA GLU A 15 -0.95 -8.88 4.56
C GLU A 15 -0.79 -9.51 5.94
N GLN A 16 -0.20 -8.82 6.90
CA GLN A 16 -0.13 -9.31 8.28
C GLN A 16 -1.53 -9.48 8.88
N ILE A 17 -2.43 -8.51 8.70
CA ILE A 17 -3.80 -8.60 9.20
C ILE A 17 -4.55 -9.74 8.49
N ARG A 18 -4.45 -9.83 7.17
CA ARG A 18 -5.06 -10.91 6.38
C ARG A 18 -4.58 -12.29 6.86
N ARG A 19 -3.28 -12.44 7.12
CA ARG A 19 -2.71 -13.67 7.69
C ARG A 19 -3.38 -14.04 9.01
N GLU A 20 -3.55 -13.10 9.94
CA GLU A 20 -4.20 -13.38 11.22
C GLU A 20 -5.69 -13.72 11.05
N VAL A 21 -6.40 -13.06 10.12
CA VAL A 21 -7.78 -13.42 9.75
C VAL A 21 -7.85 -14.88 9.28
N ALA A 22 -6.94 -15.29 8.39
CA ALA A 22 -6.87 -16.66 7.91
C ALA A 22 -6.54 -17.67 9.01
N LEU A 23 -5.66 -17.31 9.97
CA LEU A 23 -5.31 -18.17 11.10
C LEU A 23 -6.47 -18.34 12.08
N ILE A 24 -7.24 -17.29 12.36
CA ILE A 24 -8.45 -17.36 13.20
C ILE A 24 -9.47 -18.32 12.57
N LYS A 25 -9.68 -18.18 11.26
CA LYS A 25 -10.56 -19.08 10.49
C LYS A 25 -10.07 -20.53 10.52
N ALA A 26 -8.77 -20.75 10.33
CA ALA A 26 -8.16 -22.08 10.40
C ALA A 26 -8.26 -22.73 11.79
N ALA A 27 -8.34 -21.93 12.86
CA ALA A 27 -8.60 -22.40 14.22
C ALA A 27 -10.07 -22.80 14.46
N GLY A 28 -10.93 -22.73 13.44
CA GLY A 28 -12.34 -23.12 13.51
C GLY A 28 -13.27 -22.02 14.03
N LEU A 29 -12.78 -20.79 14.18
CA LEU A 29 -13.60 -19.65 14.57
C LEU A 29 -14.13 -18.93 13.32
N PRO A 30 -15.45 -18.76 13.16
CA PRO A 30 -15.99 -18.05 12.01
C PRO A 30 -15.60 -16.58 12.03
N VAL A 31 -15.11 -16.07 10.90
CA VAL A 31 -14.77 -14.66 10.72
C VAL A 31 -15.78 -14.01 9.79
N VAL A 32 -16.61 -13.13 10.35
CA VAL A 32 -17.53 -12.28 9.59
C VAL A 32 -16.94 -10.87 9.52
N VAL A 33 -16.87 -10.31 8.31
CA VAL A 33 -16.51 -8.91 8.08
C VAL A 33 -17.78 -8.08 7.94
N SER A 34 -17.81 -6.94 8.64
CA SER A 34 -18.80 -5.89 8.46
C SER A 34 -18.10 -4.65 7.90
N MET A 35 -18.38 -4.30 6.65
CA MET A 35 -17.86 -3.09 6.03
C MET A 35 -18.67 -1.87 6.48
N GLY A 36 -17.96 -0.78 6.76
CA GLY A 36 -18.52 0.53 7.05
C GLY A 36 -18.72 1.36 5.79
N ASP A 37 -18.45 2.65 5.87
CA ASP A 37 -18.66 3.57 4.76
C ASP A 37 -17.63 3.28 3.65
N LEU A 38 -16.41 2.85 4.02
CA LEU A 38 -15.32 2.58 3.10
C LEU A 38 -14.57 1.29 3.46
N ALA A 39 -14.36 0.40 2.52
CA ALA A 39 -13.53 -0.80 2.71
C ALA A 39 -12.84 -1.19 1.40
N ALA A 40 -11.86 -0.39 0.98
CA ALA A 40 -11.24 -0.48 -0.35
C ALA A 40 -9.73 -0.77 -0.27
N SER A 41 -9.12 -1.25 -1.36
CA SER A 41 -7.68 -1.55 -1.48
C SER A 41 -7.21 -2.46 -0.34
N GLY A 42 -6.29 -2.00 0.52
CA GLY A 42 -5.88 -2.73 1.73
C GLY A 42 -7.02 -3.09 2.70
N GLY A 43 -8.12 -2.33 2.73
CA GLY A 43 -9.32 -2.66 3.50
C GLY A 43 -10.08 -3.85 2.92
N TYR A 44 -10.11 -3.97 1.59
CA TYR A 44 -10.63 -5.17 0.93
C TYR A 44 -9.67 -6.35 1.12
N TRP A 45 -8.35 -6.12 1.05
CA TRP A 45 -7.32 -7.13 1.26
C TRP A 45 -7.45 -7.85 2.61
N ILE A 46 -7.66 -7.12 3.70
CA ILE A 46 -7.83 -7.74 5.03
C ILE A 46 -9.16 -8.47 5.20
N SER A 47 -10.12 -8.20 4.32
CA SER A 47 -11.48 -8.75 4.39
C SER A 47 -11.64 -10.05 3.61
N MET A 48 -10.79 -10.28 2.60
CA MET A 48 -11.07 -11.27 1.54
C MET A 48 -11.08 -12.73 2.00
N ASP A 49 -10.46 -13.08 3.13
CA ASP A 49 -10.44 -14.45 3.66
C ASP A 49 -11.54 -14.76 4.68
N ALA A 50 -12.40 -13.78 4.99
CA ALA A 50 -13.55 -13.97 5.87
C ALA A 50 -14.49 -15.07 5.34
N ASP A 51 -15.29 -15.65 6.22
CA ASP A 51 -16.35 -16.59 5.86
C ASP A 51 -17.55 -15.88 5.23
N GLU A 52 -17.81 -14.65 5.67
CA GLU A 52 -18.87 -13.81 5.14
C GLU A 52 -18.44 -12.35 5.17
N ILE A 53 -18.76 -11.62 4.11
CA ILE A 53 -18.51 -10.18 3.98
C ILE A 53 -19.85 -9.51 3.76
N ILE A 54 -20.23 -8.64 4.70
CA ILE A 54 -21.48 -7.88 4.66
C ILE A 54 -21.13 -6.42 4.44
N ALA A 55 -21.75 -5.80 3.44
CA ALA A 55 -21.60 -4.39 3.10
C ALA A 55 -22.99 -3.77 2.91
N ASP A 56 -23.11 -2.49 3.27
CA ASP A 56 -24.29 -1.70 2.90
C ASP A 56 -24.28 -1.44 1.39
N PRO A 57 -25.43 -1.31 0.70
CA PRO A 57 -25.46 -0.95 -0.72
C PRO A 57 -24.72 0.35 -1.06
N SER A 58 -24.52 1.24 -0.09
CA SER A 58 -23.77 2.50 -0.22
C SER A 58 -22.30 2.41 0.19
N THR A 59 -21.83 1.29 0.77
CA THR A 59 -20.42 1.08 1.11
C THR A 59 -19.54 1.21 -0.14
N ILE A 60 -18.51 2.05 -0.06
CA ILE A 60 -17.48 2.14 -1.09
C ILE A 60 -16.46 1.04 -0.82
N THR A 61 -16.34 0.07 -1.74
CA THR A 61 -15.38 -1.03 -1.63
C THR A 61 -14.70 -1.29 -2.98
N GLY A 62 -13.95 -2.39 -3.10
CA GLY A 62 -13.13 -2.68 -4.27
C GLY A 62 -11.81 -1.93 -4.21
N SER A 63 -11.48 -1.15 -5.26
CA SER A 63 -10.14 -0.56 -5.46
C SER A 63 -9.03 -1.63 -5.40
N ILE A 64 -9.27 -2.75 -6.10
CA ILE A 64 -8.32 -3.86 -6.20
C ILE A 64 -7.22 -3.46 -7.17
N GLY A 65 -6.11 -2.97 -6.62
CA GLY A 65 -4.97 -2.48 -7.37
C GLY A 65 -3.87 -1.97 -6.44
N ILE A 66 -2.72 -1.64 -7.01
CA ILE A 66 -1.56 -1.13 -6.29
C ILE A 66 -0.89 -0.01 -7.10
N PHE A 67 -0.32 0.96 -6.39
CA PHE A 67 0.53 1.98 -6.97
C PHE A 67 1.65 2.35 -6.00
N GLY A 68 2.75 2.87 -6.55
CA GLY A 68 3.85 3.47 -5.81
C GLY A 68 4.21 4.81 -6.44
N LEU A 69 4.79 5.72 -5.66
CA LEU A 69 5.12 7.06 -6.11
C LEU A 69 6.52 7.44 -5.64
N PHE A 70 7.36 7.87 -6.58
CA PHE A 70 8.68 8.39 -6.32
C PHE A 70 8.76 9.82 -6.82
N PHE A 71 9.21 10.73 -5.96
CA PHE A 71 9.38 12.14 -6.28
C PHE A 71 10.86 12.46 -6.43
N ASN A 72 11.19 13.34 -7.37
CA ASN A 72 12.50 13.96 -7.46
C ASN A 72 12.37 15.47 -7.65
N ILE A 73 13.42 16.20 -7.27
CA ILE A 73 13.47 17.68 -7.27
C ILE A 73 14.72 18.31 -7.92
N PRO A 74 15.55 17.63 -8.76
CA PRO A 74 16.77 18.25 -9.30
C PRO A 74 16.47 19.49 -10.14
N ALA A 75 15.37 19.52 -10.89
CA ALA A 75 14.96 20.68 -11.68
C ALA A 75 14.55 21.89 -10.80
N ALA A 76 13.92 21.64 -9.65
CA ALA A 76 13.57 22.68 -8.70
C ALA A 76 14.82 23.23 -7.98
N MET A 77 15.73 22.32 -7.57
CA MET A 77 17.02 22.68 -6.97
C MET A 77 17.89 23.51 -7.93
N GLY A 78 17.92 23.15 -9.22
CA GLY A 78 18.65 23.89 -10.24
C GLY A 78 18.21 25.35 -10.39
N LYS A 79 16.92 25.66 -10.16
CA LYS A 79 16.42 27.05 -10.13
C LYS A 79 16.98 27.88 -8.97
N LEU A 80 17.46 27.21 -7.92
CA LEU A 80 18.06 27.81 -6.74
C LEU A 80 19.60 27.72 -6.75
N GLY A 81 20.21 27.19 -7.81
CA GLY A 81 21.65 26.94 -7.89
C GLY A 81 22.15 25.81 -6.99
N LEU A 82 21.24 24.93 -6.53
CA LEU A 82 21.58 23.79 -5.68
C LEU A 82 21.79 22.53 -6.53
N HIS A 83 22.85 21.78 -6.21
CA HIS A 83 23.22 20.55 -6.91
C HIS A 83 23.60 19.46 -5.90
N SER A 84 23.40 18.20 -6.29
CA SER A 84 23.76 17.01 -5.51
C SER A 84 24.79 16.19 -6.29
N ASP A 85 25.84 15.73 -5.60
CA ASP A 85 26.91 14.91 -6.16
C ASP A 85 27.35 13.84 -5.13
N GLY A 86 28.10 12.84 -5.55
CA GLY A 86 28.61 11.75 -4.71
C GLY A 86 28.72 10.42 -5.45
N VAL A 87 29.51 9.50 -4.89
CA VAL A 87 29.79 8.19 -5.48
C VAL A 87 28.90 7.09 -4.88
N GLY A 88 28.45 6.16 -5.73
CA GLY A 88 27.69 4.97 -5.34
C GLY A 88 28.44 3.71 -5.74
N THR A 89 28.35 2.65 -4.93
CA THR A 89 28.99 1.36 -5.24
C THR A 89 28.22 0.55 -6.28
N THR A 90 26.93 0.86 -6.45
CA THR A 90 26.02 0.23 -7.41
C THR A 90 24.98 1.26 -7.84
N TRP A 91 24.26 0.97 -8.91
CA TRP A 91 23.18 1.83 -9.38
C TRP A 91 22.05 2.01 -8.37
N LEU A 92 21.78 0.98 -7.57
CA LEU A 92 20.74 1.04 -6.54
C LEU A 92 21.10 2.03 -5.43
N ALA A 93 22.39 2.31 -5.24
CA ALA A 93 22.86 3.30 -4.29
C ALA A 93 22.52 4.70 -4.80
N GLY A 94 21.39 5.23 -4.32
CA GLY A 94 20.86 6.53 -4.73
C GLY A 94 19.76 6.46 -5.80
N ALA A 95 19.29 5.28 -6.21
CA ALA A 95 18.22 5.14 -7.20
C ALA A 95 16.91 5.84 -6.80
N PHE A 96 16.68 6.03 -5.49
CA PHE A 96 15.52 6.72 -4.92
C PHE A 96 15.88 8.05 -4.23
N ASP A 97 17.08 8.59 -4.47
CA ASP A 97 17.48 9.89 -3.93
C ASP A 97 16.64 11.01 -4.58
N PRO A 98 15.82 11.74 -3.82
CA PRO A 98 14.94 12.77 -4.39
C PRO A 98 15.74 13.96 -4.95
N THR A 99 17.00 14.14 -4.58
CA THR A 99 17.84 15.24 -5.09
C THR A 99 18.45 14.94 -6.46
N ARG A 100 18.29 13.71 -6.96
CA ARG A 100 18.83 13.25 -8.24
C ARG A 100 17.69 12.88 -9.19
N ALA A 101 18.00 12.76 -10.47
CA ALA A 101 17.04 12.18 -11.41
C ALA A 101 16.75 10.73 -11.01
N LEU A 102 15.50 10.29 -11.18
CA LEU A 102 15.14 8.89 -10.93
C LEU A 102 15.93 8.00 -11.90
N ASP A 103 16.57 6.96 -11.39
CA ASP A 103 17.34 6.04 -12.22
C ASP A 103 16.39 5.33 -13.21
N PRO A 104 16.70 5.28 -14.52
CA PRO A 104 15.80 4.71 -15.53
C PRO A 104 15.49 3.22 -15.31
N ARG A 105 16.30 2.49 -14.56
CA ARG A 105 16.07 1.07 -14.22
C ARG A 105 15.02 0.89 -13.12
N VAL A 106 14.61 1.97 -12.45
CA VAL A 106 13.56 1.88 -11.42
C VAL A 106 12.23 1.55 -12.11
N GLY A 107 11.73 0.34 -11.87
CA GLY A 107 10.45 -0.13 -12.39
C GLY A 107 10.54 -0.93 -13.69
N GLU A 108 11.75 -1.15 -14.23
CA GLU A 108 12.05 -2.23 -15.18
C GLU A 108 12.14 -3.59 -14.48
#